data_AF-A0A6M8UCY4-F1
#
_entry.id   AF-A0A6M8UCY4-F1
#
_cell.length_a   1.000
_cell.length_b   1.000
_cell.length_c   1.000
_cell.angle_alpha   90.00
_cell.angle_beta   90.00
_cell.angle_gamma   90.00
#
_symmetry.space_group_name_H-M   'P 1'
#
loop_
_entity.id
_entity.type
_entity.pdbx_description
1 polymer ?
#
loop_
_entity_poly.entity_id
_entity_poly.type
_entity_poly.pdbx_seq_one_letter_code
_entity_poly.pdbx_strand_id
1 'polypeptide(L)'
;MNHDGIVEKKANRGKRSGLTSFSPLVYTIFYLINIIVFTFIYSFCFKNDFDHSPISFVQSLYFSIVTITTLGYGDITPKLDASPLLLTISAQVVFGVVFIGLFLNAISHQLSDRKDFARQEEEKETEEKNLSKLLTILKPVVIEFLGILAETYKVTTTQHGDTLVANPRELFNQSYYDQICRQDFLSDETRYGKGRMLWGNYIDQENSKFSSGIDDFLNKYATKLPIEIIALLAALKLHPFLEHGKTALKMRSLNLPNGMTFPKVNLLTMEHSSVKIPNKPKTISEFHEDLLTLIDLINGKTQGNDMVMRIDLRKGVTAPPVGSAIGEIISFGPA
;
A
#
# COMPACT_ATOMS: atom_id res chain seq x y z
N MET A 1 -7.84 5.95 7.37
CA MET A 1 -7.11 4.67 7.55
C MET A 1 -6.04 4.92 8.60
N ASN A 2 -6.23 4.36 9.80
CA ASN A 2 -5.67 4.82 11.06
C ASN A 2 -4.13 4.87 11.09
N HIS A 3 -3.59 6.08 11.21
CA HIS A 3 -2.22 6.34 11.63
C HIS A 3 -1.97 5.89 13.09
N ASP A 4 -3.05 5.64 13.84
CA ASP A 4 -3.03 5.20 15.25
C ASP A 4 -2.67 3.72 15.43
N GLY A 5 -2.88 2.87 14.42
CA GLY A 5 -2.60 1.42 14.53
C GLY A 5 -1.11 1.08 14.59
N ILE A 6 -0.24 1.97 14.12
CA ILE A 6 1.22 1.81 14.16
C ILE A 6 1.78 2.25 15.52
N VAL A 7 1.14 3.23 16.17
CA VAL A 7 1.53 3.70 17.51
C VAL A 7 1.09 2.70 18.58
N GLU A 8 -0.08 2.09 18.42
CA GLU A 8 -0.63 1.14 19.40
C GLU A 8 0.12 -0.21 19.42
N LYS A 9 0.69 -0.65 18.29
CA LYS A 9 1.53 -1.87 18.25
C LYS A 9 2.88 -1.74 18.96
N LYS A 10 3.36 -0.51 19.23
CA LYS A 10 4.53 -0.29 20.09
C LYS A 10 4.19 -0.36 21.58
N ALA A 11 2.92 -0.23 21.97
CA ALA A 11 2.54 -0.14 23.38
C ALA A 11 2.35 -1.51 24.07
N ASN A 12 2.22 -2.62 23.33
CA ASN A 12 1.83 -3.91 23.90
C ASN A 12 2.83 -5.07 23.72
N ARG A 13 4.07 -4.79 23.31
CA ARG A 13 5.17 -5.78 23.44
C ARG A 13 5.73 -5.70 24.85
N GLY A 14 5.11 -6.48 25.74
CA GLY A 14 5.68 -6.96 27.00
C GLY A 14 6.49 -5.92 27.78
N LYS A 15 5.82 -5.18 28.65
CA LYS A 15 6.42 -4.50 29.80
C LYS A 15 7.07 -5.56 30.72
N ARG A 16 8.17 -6.18 30.28
CA ARG A 16 8.97 -7.12 31.07
C ARG A 16 9.92 -6.29 31.91
N SER A 17 9.64 -6.33 33.20
CA SER A 17 10.17 -5.47 34.25
C SER A 17 11.62 -5.74 34.61
N GLY A 18 12.31 -4.67 35.02
CA GLY A 18 13.18 -4.69 36.19
C GLY A 18 14.64 -4.34 35.93
N LEU A 19 15.38 -5.23 35.27
CA LEU A 19 16.84 -5.18 35.27
C LEU A 19 17.51 -5.22 33.90
N THR A 20 16.79 -5.48 32.79
CA THR A 20 17.36 -5.64 31.44
C THR A 20 16.98 -4.51 30.47
N SER A 21 16.21 -3.51 30.92
CA SER A 21 15.71 -2.40 30.09
C SER A 21 16.62 -1.16 30.09
N PHE A 22 17.72 -1.18 30.85
CA PHE A 22 18.62 -0.04 30.92
C PHE A 22 19.55 -0.01 29.71
N SER A 23 20.08 1.18 29.38
CA SER A 23 21.06 1.28 28.30
C SER A 23 22.32 0.46 28.62
N PRO A 24 23.00 -0.12 27.62
CA PRO A 24 24.25 -0.87 27.82
C PRO A 24 25.27 -0.11 28.70
N LEU A 25 25.32 1.22 28.57
CA LEU A 25 26.18 2.09 29.37
C LEU A 25 25.99 1.95 30.89
N VAL A 26 24.77 1.71 31.35
CA VAL A 26 24.48 1.55 32.79
C VAL A 26 25.20 0.32 33.35
N TYR A 27 25.16 -0.82 32.64
CA TYR A 27 25.88 -2.02 33.06
C TYR A 27 27.39 -1.85 32.98
N THR A 28 27.88 -1.11 31.97
CA THR A 28 29.31 -0.74 31.89
C THR A 28 29.75 0.09 33.09
N ILE A 29 28.93 1.07 33.51
CA ILE A 29 29.20 1.89 34.70
C ILE A 29 29.22 1.01 35.96
N PHE A 30 28.25 0.10 36.13
CA PHE A 30 28.27 -0.84 37.27
C PHE A 30 29.49 -1.76 37.27
N TYR A 31 29.93 -2.23 36.10
CA TYR A 31 31.14 -3.04 35.95
C TYR A 31 32.40 -2.25 36.36
N LEU A 32 32.51 -0.98 35.96
CA LEU A 32 33.63 -0.10 36.36
C LEU A 32 33.58 0.25 37.86
N ILE A 33 32.40 0.53 38.41
CA ILE A 33 32.23 0.78 39.84
C ILE A 33 32.66 -0.45 40.65
N ASN A 34 32.33 -1.66 40.19
CA ASN A 34 32.78 -2.89 40.84
C ASN A 34 34.31 -2.94 40.96
N ILE A 35 35.05 -2.64 39.89
CA ILE A 35 36.53 -2.58 39.92
C ILE A 35 37.01 -1.61 41.01
N ILE A 36 36.46 -0.39 41.01
CA ILE A 36 36.89 0.64 41.96
C ILE A 36 36.57 0.23 43.40
N VAL A 37 35.36 -0.26 43.67
CA VAL A 37 34.93 -0.69 45.01
C VAL A 37 35.82 -1.82 45.53
N PHE A 38 36.08 -2.85 44.72
CA PHE A 38 36.92 -3.98 45.14
C PHE A 38 38.39 -3.60 45.28
N THR A 39 38.89 -2.65 44.47
CA THR A 39 40.22 -2.04 44.67
C THR A 39 40.35 -1.42 46.06
N PHE A 40 39.35 -0.64 46.48
CA PHE A 40 39.32 -0.05 47.83
C PHE A 40 39.24 -1.13 48.90
N ILE A 41 38.40 -2.14 48.75
CA ILE A 41 38.28 -3.27 49.70
C ILE A 41 39.63 -3.99 49.85
N TYR A 42 40.33 -4.30 48.76
CA TYR A 42 41.63 -4.97 48.83
C TYR A 42 42.70 -4.09 49.46
N SER A 43 42.73 -2.79 49.13
CA SER A 43 43.75 -1.87 49.64
C SER A 43 43.56 -1.49 51.11
N PHE A 44 42.32 -1.44 51.62
CA PHE A 44 42.03 -1.00 52.99
C PHE A 44 41.72 -2.13 53.96
N CYS A 45 41.00 -3.17 53.52
CA CYS A 45 40.59 -4.27 54.40
C CYS A 45 41.55 -5.47 54.35
N PHE A 46 42.14 -5.77 53.19
CA PHE A 46 42.90 -7.01 52.96
C PHE A 46 44.36 -6.80 52.57
N LYS A 47 44.91 -5.60 52.82
CA LYS A 47 46.26 -5.21 52.38
C LYS A 47 47.36 -6.21 52.77
N ASN A 48 47.20 -6.88 53.91
CA ASN A 48 48.20 -7.76 54.52
C ASN A 48 47.99 -9.26 54.21
N ASP A 49 46.91 -9.60 53.51
CA ASP A 49 46.42 -10.98 53.36
C ASP A 49 46.86 -11.66 52.05
N PHE A 50 47.82 -11.06 51.35
CA PHE A 50 48.45 -11.58 50.12
C PHE A 50 49.86 -12.13 50.41
N ASP A 51 50.35 -13.06 49.58
CA ASP A 51 51.64 -13.75 49.82
C ASP A 51 52.86 -12.80 49.80
N HIS A 52 52.79 -11.71 49.02
CA HIS A 52 53.80 -10.64 48.98
C HIS A 52 53.28 -9.35 49.63
N SER A 53 52.72 -9.45 50.83
CA SER A 53 52.13 -8.31 51.53
C SER A 53 53.16 -7.39 52.22
N PRO A 54 52.85 -6.08 52.41
CA PRO A 54 51.63 -5.38 52.03
C PRO A 54 51.56 -5.02 50.54
N ILE A 55 50.38 -5.19 49.92
CA ILE A 55 50.17 -4.74 48.54
C ILE A 55 49.96 -3.22 48.47
N SER A 56 50.48 -2.60 47.41
CA SER A 56 50.23 -1.19 47.10
C SER A 56 48.84 -0.98 46.49
N PHE A 57 48.32 0.25 46.52
CA PHE A 57 47.03 0.59 45.90
C PHE A 57 46.98 0.23 44.40
N VAL A 58 48.09 0.45 43.68
CA VAL A 58 48.21 0.11 42.26
C VAL A 58 48.11 -1.41 42.06
N GLN A 59 48.75 -2.19 42.93
CA GLN A 59 48.64 -3.66 42.93
C GLN A 59 47.22 -4.13 43.27
N SER A 60 46.52 -3.46 44.19
CA SER A 60 45.10 -3.74 44.49
C SER A 60 44.19 -3.47 43.30
N LEU A 61 44.43 -2.37 42.57
CA LEU A 61 43.68 -2.03 41.35
C LEU A 61 43.93 -3.05 40.25
N TYR A 62 45.20 -3.38 40.03
CA TYR A 62 45.60 -4.39 39.07
C TYR A 62 44.97 -5.76 39.40
N PHE A 63 45.05 -6.20 40.65
CA PHE A 63 44.42 -7.46 41.09
C PHE A 63 42.92 -7.43 40.84
N SER A 64 42.22 -6.35 41.22
CA SER A 64 40.77 -6.19 40.97
C SER A 64 40.41 -6.28 39.47
N ILE A 65 41.20 -5.64 38.59
CA ILE A 65 40.98 -5.71 37.13
C ILE A 65 41.19 -7.13 36.62
N VAL A 66 42.30 -7.79 36.97
CA VAL A 66 42.65 -9.14 36.52
C VAL A 66 41.65 -10.18 37.03
N THR A 67 41.11 -9.98 38.24
CA THR A 67 40.08 -10.84 38.83
C THR A 67 38.73 -10.68 38.12
N ILE A 68 38.21 -9.46 37.94
CA ILE A 68 36.89 -9.26 37.31
C ILE A 68 36.88 -9.60 35.81
N THR A 69 38.03 -9.46 35.15
CA THR A 69 38.22 -9.87 33.75
C THR A 69 38.47 -11.37 33.62
N THR A 70 38.51 -12.10 34.73
CA THR A 70 38.76 -13.55 34.80
C THR A 70 40.10 -13.98 34.20
N LEU A 71 41.05 -13.04 34.07
CA LEU A 71 42.40 -13.31 33.55
C LEU A 71 43.25 -14.10 34.55
N GLY A 72 43.21 -13.73 35.83
CA GLY A 72 43.81 -14.49 36.93
C GLY A 72 45.29 -14.87 36.74
N TYR A 73 46.17 -13.91 36.43
CA TYR A 73 47.58 -14.18 36.11
C TYR A 73 48.38 -14.91 37.19
N GLY A 74 47.95 -14.84 38.47
CA GLY A 74 48.57 -15.57 39.58
C GLY A 74 49.89 -14.98 40.09
N ASP A 75 50.21 -13.76 39.68
CA ASP A 75 51.35 -12.97 40.15
C ASP A 75 51.10 -12.30 41.51
N ILE A 76 49.83 -12.06 41.84
CA ILE A 76 49.37 -11.67 43.18
C ILE A 76 48.40 -12.73 43.68
N THR A 77 48.78 -13.46 44.71
CA THR A 77 48.00 -14.56 45.28
C THR A 77 47.53 -14.27 46.71
N PRO A 78 46.27 -14.60 47.04
CA PRO A 78 45.78 -14.53 48.42
C PRO A 78 46.40 -15.65 49.25
N LYS A 79 46.71 -15.36 50.52
CA LYS A 79 47.14 -16.39 51.47
C LYS A 79 46.04 -17.42 51.67
N LEU A 80 46.40 -18.71 51.71
CA LEU A 80 45.42 -19.80 51.84
C LEU A 80 44.59 -19.71 53.14
N ASP A 81 45.18 -19.16 54.21
CA ASP A 81 44.52 -19.00 55.51
C ASP A 81 43.57 -17.78 55.58
N ALA A 82 43.52 -16.95 54.53
CA ALA A 82 42.70 -15.75 54.46
C ALA A 82 41.30 -16.03 53.88
N SER A 83 40.52 -16.88 54.55
CA SER A 83 39.15 -17.24 54.13
C SER A 83 38.23 -16.05 53.77
N PRO A 84 38.25 -14.91 54.49
CA PRO A 84 37.42 -13.75 54.13
C PRO A 84 37.85 -13.06 52.82
N LEU A 85 39.15 -13.09 52.47
CA LEU A 85 39.67 -12.56 51.21
C LEU A 85 39.21 -13.43 50.03
N LEU A 86 39.28 -14.76 50.17
CA LEU A 86 38.80 -15.70 49.15
C LEU A 86 37.30 -15.54 48.88
N LEU A 87 36.49 -15.32 49.92
CA LEU A 87 35.06 -15.03 49.78
C LEU A 87 34.83 -13.72 49.02
N THR A 88 35.61 -12.68 49.32
CA THR A 88 35.53 -11.37 48.67
C THR A 88 35.91 -11.47 47.18
N ILE A 89 36.97 -12.19 46.85
CA ILE A 89 37.37 -12.49 45.46
C ILE A 89 36.25 -13.20 44.71
N SER A 90 35.67 -14.24 45.32
CA SER A 90 34.57 -15.00 44.73
C SER A 90 33.36 -14.11 44.46
N ALA A 91 33.01 -13.23 45.40
CA ALA A 91 31.93 -12.26 45.23
C ALA A 91 32.20 -11.29 44.07
N GLN A 92 33.43 -10.77 43.94
CA GLN A 92 33.80 -9.89 42.83
C GLN A 92 33.56 -10.56 41.47
N VAL A 93 34.03 -11.80 41.32
CA VAL A 93 33.89 -12.57 40.07
C VAL A 93 32.41 -12.78 39.73
N VAL A 94 31.58 -13.17 40.70
CA VAL A 94 30.14 -13.35 40.50
C VAL A 94 29.49 -12.06 40.01
N PHE A 95 29.77 -10.93 40.66
CA PHE A 95 29.23 -9.63 40.21
C PHE A 95 29.72 -9.25 38.80
N GLY A 96 31.01 -9.46 38.50
CA GLY A 96 31.59 -9.20 37.19
C GLY A 96 30.90 -9.97 36.06
N VAL A 97 30.72 -11.29 36.26
CA VAL A 97 30.05 -12.18 35.30
C VAL A 97 28.58 -11.78 35.09
N VAL A 98 27.87 -11.40 36.16
CA VAL A 98 26.48 -10.92 36.06
C VAL A 98 26.40 -9.63 35.24
N PHE A 99 27.24 -8.64 35.51
CA PHE A 99 27.19 -7.36 34.81
C PHE A 99 27.57 -7.48 33.33
N ILE A 100 28.60 -8.26 32.98
CA ILE A 100 28.95 -8.47 31.57
C ILE A 100 27.84 -9.24 30.82
N GLY A 101 27.20 -10.23 31.46
CA GLY A 101 26.07 -10.94 30.87
C GLY A 101 24.87 -10.02 30.60
N LEU A 102 24.53 -9.14 31.55
CA LEU A 102 23.47 -8.15 31.38
C LEU A 102 23.81 -7.13 30.28
N PHE A 103 25.06 -6.68 30.21
CA PHE A 103 25.54 -5.80 29.15
C PHE A 103 25.39 -6.42 27.75
N LEU A 104 25.84 -7.67 27.58
CA LEU A 104 25.73 -8.39 26.31
C LEU A 104 24.27 -8.60 25.92
N ASN A 105 23.39 -8.93 26.87
CA ASN A 105 21.96 -9.06 26.62
C ASN A 105 21.34 -7.74 26.14
N ALA A 106 21.68 -6.61 26.78
CA ALA A 106 21.19 -5.29 26.38
C ALA A 106 21.65 -4.91 24.96
N ILE A 107 22.90 -5.18 24.59
CA ILE A 107 23.40 -4.95 23.23
C ILE A 107 22.69 -5.84 22.21
N SER A 108 22.51 -7.13 22.52
CA SER A 108 21.84 -8.08 21.65
C SER A 108 20.43 -7.60 21.27
N HIS A 109 19.66 -7.14 22.26
CA HIS A 109 18.34 -6.57 22.03
C HIS A 109 18.38 -5.32 21.14
N GLN A 110 19.28 -4.37 21.38
CA GLN A 110 19.39 -3.17 20.55
C GLN A 110 19.76 -3.46 19.10
N LEU A 111 20.65 -4.43 18.88
CA LEU A 111 21.04 -4.85 17.53
C LEU A 111 19.91 -5.60 16.83
N SER A 112 19.18 -6.46 17.55
CA SER A 112 18.01 -7.17 17.02
C SER A 112 16.92 -6.19 16.59
N ASP A 113 16.56 -5.24 17.45
CA ASP A 113 15.53 -4.26 17.13
C ASP A 113 15.89 -3.44 15.89
N ARG A 114 17.15 -2.97 15.79
CA ARG A 114 17.64 -2.24 14.61
C ARG A 114 17.57 -3.08 13.33
N LYS A 115 17.94 -4.35 13.40
CA LYS A 115 17.85 -5.27 12.26
C LYS A 115 16.41 -5.55 11.85
N ASP A 116 15.52 -5.75 12.83
CA ASP A 116 14.10 -5.98 12.58
C ASP A 116 13.43 -4.75 11.93
N PHE A 117 13.77 -3.54 12.37
CA PHE A 117 13.29 -2.31 11.73
C PHE A 117 13.81 -2.15 10.30
N ALA A 118 15.12 -2.34 10.08
CA ALA A 118 15.71 -2.23 8.76
C ALA A 118 15.11 -3.26 7.79
N ARG A 119 14.92 -4.50 8.24
CA ARG A 119 14.30 -5.56 7.46
C ARG A 119 12.85 -5.27 7.11
N GLN A 120 12.05 -4.77 8.06
CA GLN A 120 10.66 -4.39 7.79
C GLN A 120 10.55 -3.26 6.77
N GLU A 121 11.48 -2.29 6.81
CA GLU A 121 11.49 -1.20 5.84
C GLU A 121 11.86 -1.69 4.43
N GLU A 122 12.85 -2.58 4.33
CA GLU A 122 13.25 -3.20 3.06
C GLU A 122 12.14 -4.10 2.47
N GLU A 123 11.45 -4.87 3.33
CA GLU A 123 10.30 -5.69 2.92
C GLU A 123 9.18 -4.81 2.37
N LYS A 124 8.84 -3.70 3.02
CA LYS A 124 7.84 -2.74 2.53
C LYS A 124 8.25 -2.08 1.23
N GLU A 125 9.50 -1.62 1.11
CA GLU A 125 10.00 -1.00 -0.12
C GLU A 125 9.92 -1.98 -1.29
N THR A 126 10.26 -3.25 -1.03
CA THR A 126 10.16 -4.34 -2.02
C THR A 126 8.71 -4.61 -2.41
N GLU A 127 7.79 -4.65 -1.45
CA GLU A 127 6.35 -4.80 -1.70
C GLU A 127 5.79 -3.63 -2.53
N GLU A 128 6.12 -2.38 -2.18
CA GLU A 128 5.68 -1.20 -2.94
C GLU A 128 6.22 -1.21 -4.37
N LYS A 129 7.50 -1.55 -4.55
CA LYS A 129 8.12 -1.67 -5.88
C LYS A 129 7.48 -2.78 -6.71
N ASN A 130 7.16 -3.92 -6.09
CA ASN A 130 6.47 -5.01 -6.77
C ASN A 130 5.05 -4.60 -7.16
N LEU A 131 4.31 -3.96 -6.26
CA LEU A 131 2.97 -3.45 -6.55
C LEU A 131 2.99 -2.44 -7.70
N SER A 132 3.93 -1.49 -7.69
CA SER A 132 4.13 -0.52 -8.78
C SER A 132 4.31 -1.20 -10.15
N LYS A 133 5.15 -2.25 -10.22
CA LYS A 133 5.34 -3.03 -11.45
C LYS A 133 4.07 -3.72 -11.89
N LEU A 134 3.33 -4.33 -10.97
CA LEU A 134 2.06 -5.00 -11.28
C LEU A 134 1.02 -4.00 -11.80
N LEU A 135 0.87 -2.84 -11.15
CA LEU A 135 -0.05 -1.79 -11.60
C LEU A 135 0.36 -1.22 -12.96
N THR A 136 1.66 -1.16 -13.26
CA THR A 136 2.16 -0.79 -14.60
C THR A 136 1.73 -1.79 -15.68
N ILE A 137 1.66 -3.08 -15.36
CA ILE A 137 1.17 -4.13 -16.27
C ILE A 137 -0.35 -4.01 -16.47
N LEU A 138 -1.10 -3.60 -15.45
CA LEU A 138 -2.55 -3.40 -15.54
C LEU A 138 -2.93 -2.12 -16.32
N LYS A 139 -2.10 -1.08 -16.23
CA LYS A 139 -2.35 0.26 -16.81
C LYS A 139 -2.88 0.23 -18.27
N PRO A 140 -2.35 -0.58 -19.21
CA PRO A 140 -2.86 -0.63 -20.58
C PRO A 140 -4.32 -1.07 -20.69
N VAL A 141 -4.79 -2.00 -19.84
CA VAL A 141 -6.18 -2.47 -19.82
C VAL A 141 -7.13 -1.32 -19.50
N VAL A 142 -6.75 -0.48 -18.53
CA VAL A 142 -7.53 0.68 -18.11
C VAL A 142 -7.49 1.79 -19.17
N ILE A 143 -6.32 2.03 -19.79
CA ILE A 143 -6.18 3.05 -20.86
C ILE A 143 -7.05 2.70 -22.07
N GLU A 144 -7.07 1.44 -22.50
CA GLU A 144 -7.90 0.99 -23.62
C GLU A 144 -9.38 1.26 -23.32
N PHE A 145 -9.82 0.89 -22.11
CA PHE A 145 -11.19 1.12 -21.66
C PHE A 145 -11.57 2.61 -21.55
N LEU A 146 -10.66 3.46 -21.08
CA LEU A 146 -10.84 4.92 -21.10
C LEU A 146 -11.01 5.48 -22.53
N GLY A 147 -10.34 4.89 -23.52
CA GLY A 147 -10.54 5.24 -24.92
C GLY A 147 -11.97 4.98 -25.39
N ILE A 148 -12.56 3.86 -24.97
CA ILE A 148 -13.95 3.50 -25.29
C ILE A 148 -14.92 4.45 -24.61
N LEU A 149 -14.71 4.77 -23.32
CA LEU A 149 -15.54 5.74 -22.61
C LEU A 149 -15.47 7.13 -23.26
N ALA A 150 -14.32 7.50 -23.83
CA ALA A 150 -14.17 8.76 -24.56
C ALA A 150 -15.05 8.83 -25.82
N GLU A 151 -15.36 7.69 -26.44
CA GLU A 151 -16.31 7.62 -27.57
C GLU A 151 -17.77 7.69 -27.14
N THR A 152 -18.05 7.48 -25.84
CA THR A 152 -19.43 7.48 -25.30
C THR A 152 -19.92 8.87 -24.90
N TYR A 153 -19.04 9.87 -24.89
CA TYR A 153 -19.31 11.21 -24.39
C TYR A 153 -19.00 12.30 -25.42
N LYS A 154 -19.90 13.28 -25.55
CA LYS A 154 -19.69 14.49 -26.34
C LYS A 154 -19.27 15.63 -25.41
N VAL A 155 -18.09 16.19 -25.65
CA VAL A 155 -17.57 17.34 -24.90
C VAL A 155 -17.95 18.63 -25.61
N THR A 156 -18.44 19.60 -24.84
CA THR A 156 -18.58 20.99 -25.28
C THR A 156 -17.32 21.75 -24.86
N THR A 157 -16.53 22.26 -25.81
CA THR A 157 -15.31 23.01 -25.50
C THR A 157 -15.21 24.26 -26.37
N THR A 158 -14.65 25.33 -25.81
CA THR A 158 -14.27 26.55 -26.53
C THR A 158 -12.84 26.45 -27.09
N GLN A 159 -12.10 25.39 -26.77
CA GLN A 159 -10.75 25.18 -27.28
C GLN A 159 -10.79 24.77 -28.75
N HIS A 160 -10.03 25.48 -29.57
CA HIS A 160 -9.82 25.15 -30.98
C HIS A 160 -8.61 24.23 -31.12
N GLY A 161 -8.81 23.01 -31.60
CA GLY A 161 -7.76 22.03 -31.82
C GLY A 161 -8.31 20.71 -32.37
N ASP A 162 -7.41 19.84 -32.78
CA ASP A 162 -7.74 18.53 -33.34
C ASP A 162 -8.07 17.47 -32.28
N THR A 163 -7.60 17.64 -31.04
CA THR A 163 -7.76 16.65 -29.97
C THR A 163 -7.78 17.35 -28.62
N LEU A 164 -8.77 17.01 -27.79
CA LEU A 164 -8.83 17.40 -26.38
C LEU A 164 -8.25 16.29 -25.52
N VAL A 165 -7.36 16.66 -24.60
CA VAL A 165 -6.83 15.75 -23.57
C VAL A 165 -7.40 16.19 -22.24
N ALA A 166 -8.11 15.28 -21.55
CA ALA A 166 -8.76 15.60 -20.29
C ALA A 166 -8.56 14.49 -19.25
N ASN A 167 -8.54 14.88 -17.99
CA ASN A 167 -8.47 13.94 -16.88
C ASN A 167 -9.83 13.24 -16.71
N PRO A 168 -9.88 11.90 -16.54
CA PRO A 168 -11.14 11.19 -16.29
C PRO A 168 -12.01 11.81 -15.19
N ARG A 169 -11.39 12.31 -14.11
CA ARG A 169 -12.09 12.94 -12.98
C ARG A 169 -12.84 14.22 -13.38
N GLU A 170 -12.31 14.97 -14.34
CA GLU A 170 -12.95 16.18 -14.85
C GLU A 170 -14.11 15.85 -15.81
N LEU A 171 -13.99 14.72 -16.52
CA LEU A 171 -14.98 14.26 -17.48
C LEU A 171 -16.15 13.52 -16.83
N PHE A 172 -15.94 12.69 -15.81
CA PHE A 172 -16.98 11.91 -15.13
C PHE A 172 -17.84 12.77 -14.19
N ASN A 173 -18.43 13.81 -14.76
CA ASN A 173 -19.30 14.77 -14.10
C ASN A 173 -20.78 14.53 -14.47
N GLN A 174 -21.68 15.36 -13.95
CA GLN A 174 -23.12 15.21 -14.20
C GLN A 174 -23.48 15.26 -15.70
N SER A 175 -22.82 16.11 -16.49
CA SER A 175 -23.07 16.21 -17.94
C SER A 175 -22.73 14.90 -18.65
N TYR A 176 -21.62 14.26 -18.27
CA TYR A 176 -21.22 12.96 -18.77
C TYR A 176 -22.24 11.88 -18.44
N TYR A 177 -22.67 11.79 -17.18
CA TYR A 177 -23.66 10.79 -16.79
C TYR A 177 -25.03 11.01 -17.45
N ASP A 178 -25.45 12.26 -17.63
CA ASP A 178 -26.69 12.62 -18.33
C ASP A 178 -26.64 12.25 -19.82
N GLN A 179 -25.45 12.18 -20.41
CA GLN A 179 -25.26 11.73 -21.79
C GLN A 179 -25.24 10.21 -21.88
N ILE A 180 -24.43 9.55 -21.06
CA ILE A 180 -24.31 8.08 -21.07
C ILE A 180 -25.62 7.40 -20.77
N CYS A 181 -26.45 7.99 -19.91
CA CYS A 181 -27.76 7.42 -19.62
C CYS A 181 -28.73 7.45 -20.82
N ARG A 182 -28.39 8.15 -21.90
CA ARG A 182 -29.19 8.29 -23.12
C ARG A 182 -28.61 7.55 -24.32
N GLN A 183 -27.66 6.64 -24.12
CA GLN A 183 -27.07 5.88 -25.22
C GLN A 183 -28.11 5.08 -26.04
N ASP A 184 -28.05 5.16 -27.38
CA ASP A 184 -28.81 4.25 -28.27
C ASP A 184 -27.96 3.04 -28.65
N PHE A 185 -28.02 1.98 -27.83
CA PHE A 185 -27.35 0.71 -28.11
C PHE A 185 -27.79 0.03 -29.42
N LEU A 186 -28.90 0.46 -30.03
CA LEU A 186 -29.40 -0.05 -31.29
C LEU A 186 -28.99 0.80 -32.50
N SER A 187 -28.19 1.85 -32.29
CA SER A 187 -27.62 2.63 -33.39
C SER A 187 -26.70 1.77 -34.24
N ASP A 188 -26.84 1.86 -35.56
CA ASP A 188 -25.94 1.24 -36.54
C ASP A 188 -24.87 2.21 -37.05
N GLU A 189 -24.81 3.42 -36.48
CA GLU A 189 -23.83 4.45 -36.78
C GLU A 189 -22.70 4.36 -35.76
N THR A 190 -21.59 3.75 -36.18
CA THR A 190 -20.37 3.57 -35.37
C THR A 190 -19.13 4.05 -36.14
N ARG A 191 -17.97 4.04 -35.49
CA ARG A 191 -16.68 4.39 -36.10
C ARG A 191 -16.28 3.50 -37.29
N TYR A 192 -16.88 2.32 -37.41
CA TYR A 192 -16.67 1.42 -38.54
C TYR A 192 -17.51 1.77 -39.77
N GLY A 193 -18.42 2.75 -39.63
CA GLY A 193 -19.36 3.18 -40.66
C GLY A 193 -20.77 2.62 -40.43
N LYS A 194 -21.73 3.27 -41.08
CA LYS A 194 -23.16 2.95 -40.99
C LYS A 194 -23.47 1.52 -41.44
N GLY A 195 -24.30 0.81 -40.68
CA GLY A 195 -24.79 -0.53 -41.01
C GLY A 195 -23.77 -1.65 -40.84
N ARG A 196 -22.56 -1.37 -40.33
CA ARG A 196 -21.50 -2.36 -40.13
C ARG A 196 -21.63 -3.12 -38.82
N MET A 197 -22.03 -2.44 -37.75
CA MET A 197 -22.15 -2.99 -36.40
C MET A 197 -23.10 -2.13 -35.58
N LEU A 198 -23.88 -2.74 -34.68
CA LEU A 198 -24.66 -2.00 -33.69
C LEU A 198 -23.75 -1.50 -32.57
N TRP A 199 -24.00 -0.30 -32.05
CA TRP A 199 -23.26 0.26 -30.91
C TRP A 199 -23.24 -0.66 -29.70
N GLY A 200 -24.38 -1.28 -29.37
CA GLY A 200 -24.48 -2.23 -28.27
C GLY A 200 -23.58 -3.45 -28.44
N ASN A 201 -23.39 -3.94 -29.67
CA ASN A 201 -22.50 -5.08 -29.92
C ASN A 201 -21.04 -4.65 -29.71
N TYR A 202 -20.70 -3.43 -30.13
CA TYR A 202 -19.35 -2.89 -29.97
C TYR A 202 -19.02 -2.70 -28.49
N ILE A 203 -19.88 -1.99 -27.75
CA ILE A 203 -19.70 -1.78 -26.31
C ILE A 203 -19.64 -3.10 -25.54
N ASP A 204 -20.49 -4.07 -25.86
CA ASP A 204 -20.44 -5.40 -25.22
C ASP A 204 -19.11 -6.12 -25.47
N GLN A 205 -18.60 -6.06 -26.70
CA GLN A 205 -17.30 -6.64 -27.04
C GLN A 205 -16.16 -5.95 -26.26
N GLU A 206 -16.17 -4.62 -26.21
CA GLU A 206 -15.13 -3.84 -25.53
C GLU A 206 -15.19 -3.97 -24.00
N ASN A 207 -16.39 -3.98 -23.42
CA ASN A 207 -16.60 -4.27 -22.00
C ASN A 207 -16.13 -5.68 -21.65
N SER A 208 -16.40 -6.67 -22.51
CA SER A 208 -15.93 -8.05 -22.32
C SER A 208 -14.40 -8.14 -22.35
N LYS A 209 -13.73 -7.38 -23.22
CA LYS A 209 -12.25 -7.29 -23.23
C LYS A 209 -11.72 -6.67 -21.94
N PHE A 210 -12.34 -5.60 -21.44
CA PHE A 210 -11.94 -4.98 -20.17
C PHE A 210 -12.07 -5.97 -19.01
N SER A 211 -13.22 -6.63 -18.86
CA SER A 211 -13.42 -7.66 -17.82
C SER A 211 -12.45 -8.82 -17.96
N SER A 212 -12.21 -9.31 -19.18
CA SER A 212 -11.24 -10.39 -19.44
C SER A 212 -9.80 -9.95 -19.13
N GLY A 213 -9.43 -8.71 -19.43
CA GLY A 213 -8.11 -8.16 -19.13
C GLY A 213 -7.85 -8.07 -17.62
N ILE A 214 -8.86 -7.66 -16.85
CA ILE A 214 -8.79 -7.71 -15.39
C ILE A 214 -8.70 -9.16 -14.90
N ASP A 215 -9.49 -10.06 -15.48
CA ASP A 215 -9.48 -11.47 -15.09
C ASP A 215 -8.14 -12.15 -15.34
N ASP A 216 -7.56 -11.95 -16.52
CA ASP A 216 -6.22 -12.45 -16.85
C ASP A 216 -5.15 -11.90 -15.92
N PHE A 217 -5.28 -10.63 -15.52
CA PHE A 217 -4.39 -10.01 -14.55
C PHE A 217 -4.52 -10.64 -13.17
N LEU A 218 -5.75 -10.79 -12.66
CA LEU A 218 -6.01 -11.42 -11.35
C LEU A 218 -5.56 -12.88 -11.33
N ASN A 219 -5.85 -13.65 -12.38
CA ASN A 219 -5.43 -15.05 -12.48
C ASN A 219 -3.90 -15.23 -12.38
N LYS A 220 -3.14 -14.27 -12.92
CA LYS A 220 -1.67 -14.32 -12.90
C LYS A 220 -1.07 -13.75 -11.61
N TYR A 221 -1.70 -12.74 -11.01
CA TYR A 221 -1.04 -11.89 -10.01
C TYR A 221 -1.79 -11.75 -8.68
N ALA A 222 -3.00 -12.32 -8.51
CA ALA A 222 -3.80 -12.16 -7.30
C ALA A 222 -3.06 -12.51 -6.00
N THR A 223 -2.20 -13.54 -6.01
CA THR A 223 -1.43 -13.95 -4.81
C THR A 223 -0.41 -12.92 -4.34
N LYS A 224 -0.07 -11.94 -5.18
CA LYS A 224 0.91 -10.87 -4.90
C LYS A 224 0.26 -9.52 -4.70
N LEU A 225 -1.07 -9.44 -4.76
CA LEU A 225 -1.81 -8.18 -4.63
C LEU A 225 -2.42 -8.04 -3.23
N PRO A 226 -2.48 -6.81 -2.69
CA PRO A 226 -3.32 -6.49 -1.55
C PRO A 226 -4.78 -6.88 -1.80
N ILE A 227 -5.46 -7.35 -0.75
CA ILE A 227 -6.83 -7.85 -0.84
C ILE A 227 -7.82 -6.77 -1.29
N GLU A 228 -7.56 -5.51 -0.94
CA GLU A 228 -8.37 -4.36 -1.31
C GLU A 228 -8.34 -4.11 -2.83
N ILE A 229 -7.17 -4.30 -3.46
CA ILE A 229 -7.02 -4.16 -4.91
C ILE A 229 -7.71 -5.32 -5.63
N ILE A 230 -7.60 -6.54 -5.10
CA ILE A 230 -8.32 -7.70 -5.64
C ILE A 230 -9.83 -7.46 -5.59
N ALA A 231 -10.35 -6.96 -4.46
CA ALA A 231 -11.76 -6.66 -4.30
C ALA A 231 -12.24 -5.57 -5.26
N LEU A 232 -11.48 -4.48 -5.42
CA LEU A 232 -11.79 -3.39 -6.36
C LEU A 232 -11.83 -3.90 -7.81
N LEU A 233 -10.84 -4.68 -8.22
CA LEU A 233 -10.79 -5.25 -9.57
C LEU A 233 -11.92 -6.25 -9.82
N ALA A 234 -12.24 -7.09 -8.82
CA ALA A 234 -13.35 -8.02 -8.90
C ALA A 234 -14.70 -7.30 -8.99
N ALA A 235 -14.88 -6.20 -8.24
CA ALA A 235 -16.07 -5.37 -8.31
C ALA A 235 -16.23 -4.73 -9.69
N LEU A 236 -15.15 -4.14 -10.23
CA LEU A 236 -15.15 -3.50 -11.55
C LEU A 236 -15.51 -4.48 -12.68
N LYS A 237 -14.87 -5.65 -12.75
CA LYS A 237 -15.09 -6.59 -13.85
C LYS A 237 -16.49 -7.24 -13.84
N LEU A 238 -17.11 -7.34 -12.65
CA LEU A 238 -18.45 -7.92 -12.45
C LEU A 238 -19.54 -6.85 -12.38
N HIS A 239 -19.19 -5.59 -12.59
CA HIS A 239 -20.11 -4.49 -12.37
C HIS A 239 -21.27 -4.52 -13.39
N PRO A 240 -22.55 -4.38 -12.96
CA PRO A 240 -23.71 -4.43 -13.87
C PRO A 240 -23.66 -3.44 -15.03
N PHE A 241 -22.98 -2.31 -14.83
CA PHE A 241 -22.73 -1.30 -15.86
C PHE A 241 -22.19 -1.89 -17.17
N LEU A 242 -21.32 -2.89 -17.08
CA LEU A 242 -20.68 -3.51 -18.24
C LEU A 242 -21.65 -4.37 -19.08
N GLU A 243 -22.78 -4.81 -18.52
CA GLU A 243 -23.74 -5.70 -19.19
C GLU A 243 -24.90 -4.95 -19.88
N HIS A 244 -24.93 -3.61 -19.82
CA HIS A 244 -26.06 -2.82 -20.33
C HIS A 244 -26.28 -2.94 -21.83
N GLY A 245 -25.21 -2.93 -22.63
CA GLY A 245 -25.32 -3.05 -24.10
C GLY A 245 -25.95 -4.38 -24.51
N LYS A 246 -25.44 -5.48 -23.96
CA LYS A 246 -25.98 -6.84 -24.14
C LYS A 246 -27.41 -6.98 -23.66
N THR A 247 -27.75 -6.38 -22.52
CA THR A 247 -29.11 -6.38 -21.99
C THR A 247 -30.07 -5.65 -22.94
N ALA A 248 -29.68 -4.48 -23.47
CA ALA A 248 -30.47 -3.73 -24.44
C ALA A 248 -30.73 -4.54 -25.73
N LEU A 249 -29.69 -5.22 -26.25
CA LEU A 249 -29.79 -6.04 -27.45
C LEU A 249 -30.70 -7.26 -27.24
N LYS A 250 -30.60 -7.93 -26.08
CA LYS A 250 -31.49 -9.04 -25.72
C LYS A 250 -32.94 -8.59 -25.66
N MET A 251 -33.23 -7.43 -25.05
CA MET A 251 -34.61 -6.93 -24.97
C MET A 251 -35.24 -6.69 -26.34
N ARG A 252 -34.46 -6.21 -27.33
CA ARG A 252 -34.95 -6.08 -28.72
C ARG A 252 -35.33 -7.43 -29.33
N SER A 253 -34.59 -8.49 -29.02
CA SER A 253 -34.85 -9.83 -29.56
C SER A 253 -36.06 -10.53 -28.93
N LEU A 254 -36.58 -10.01 -27.82
CA LEU A 254 -37.80 -10.52 -27.20
C LEU A 254 -39.01 -10.11 -28.05
N ASN A 255 -39.69 -11.10 -28.61
CA ASN A 255 -41.00 -10.89 -29.23
C ASN A 255 -42.08 -11.03 -28.17
N LEU A 256 -42.97 -10.04 -28.08
CA LEU A 256 -44.17 -10.13 -27.26
C LEU A 256 -45.21 -11.01 -27.98
N PRO A 257 -46.17 -11.60 -27.25
CA PRO A 257 -47.32 -12.26 -27.85
C PRO A 257 -47.99 -11.34 -28.89
N ASN A 258 -48.48 -11.93 -29.98
CA ASN A 258 -49.15 -11.24 -31.10
C ASN A 258 -48.24 -10.42 -32.03
N GLY A 259 -46.93 -10.73 -32.09
CA GLY A 259 -46.01 -10.10 -33.06
C GLY A 259 -45.60 -8.67 -32.71
N MET A 260 -45.89 -8.21 -31.49
CA MET A 260 -45.40 -6.93 -30.99
C MET A 260 -43.90 -7.04 -30.63
N THR A 261 -43.16 -5.98 -30.90
CA THR A 261 -41.75 -5.86 -30.48
C THR A 261 -41.66 -4.98 -29.24
N PHE A 262 -40.71 -5.25 -28.36
CA PHE A 262 -40.46 -4.36 -27.23
C PHE A 262 -40.11 -2.95 -27.74
N PRO A 263 -40.70 -1.88 -27.17
CA PRO A 263 -40.34 -0.51 -27.54
C PRO A 263 -38.87 -0.25 -27.22
N LYS A 264 -38.25 0.70 -27.93
CA LYS A 264 -36.88 1.15 -27.60
C LYS A 264 -36.90 1.76 -26.19
N VAL A 265 -36.45 1.00 -25.19
CA VAL A 265 -36.29 1.49 -23.82
C VAL A 265 -34.82 1.82 -23.60
N ASN A 266 -34.57 3.03 -23.13
CA ASN A 266 -33.23 3.41 -22.73
C ASN A 266 -32.98 3.01 -21.28
N LEU A 267 -32.35 1.85 -21.09
CA LEU A 267 -32.21 1.17 -19.80
C LEU A 267 -31.55 2.01 -18.72
N LEU A 268 -30.72 2.97 -19.12
CA LEU A 268 -29.92 3.77 -18.21
C LEU A 268 -30.62 5.04 -17.72
N THR A 269 -31.72 5.44 -18.38
CA THR A 269 -32.41 6.72 -18.08
C THR A 269 -33.03 6.78 -16.68
N MET A 270 -33.31 5.64 -16.06
CA MET A 270 -33.89 5.58 -14.71
C MET A 270 -32.94 6.16 -13.65
N GLU A 271 -31.63 5.99 -13.79
CA GLU A 271 -30.61 6.43 -12.82
C GLU A 271 -30.43 7.95 -12.80
N HIS A 272 -30.68 8.60 -13.93
CA HIS A 272 -30.51 10.05 -14.12
C HIS A 272 -31.83 10.79 -14.33
N SER A 273 -32.96 10.10 -14.20
CA SER A 273 -34.30 10.71 -14.23
C SER A 273 -34.47 11.74 -13.10
N SER A 274 -35.19 12.84 -13.35
CA SER A 274 -35.58 13.81 -12.32
C SER A 274 -36.58 13.24 -11.30
N VAL A 275 -37.14 12.05 -11.58
CA VAL A 275 -38.09 11.36 -10.72
C VAL A 275 -37.38 10.85 -9.45
N LYS A 276 -37.87 11.30 -8.29
CA LYS A 276 -37.42 10.84 -6.97
C LYS A 276 -38.09 9.51 -6.62
N ILE A 277 -37.41 8.41 -6.93
CA ILE A 277 -37.80 7.06 -6.49
C ILE A 277 -36.93 6.62 -5.29
N PRO A 278 -37.51 5.94 -4.29
CA PRO A 278 -36.72 5.28 -3.25
C PRO A 278 -35.82 4.21 -3.87
N ASN A 279 -34.58 4.07 -3.39
CA ASN A 279 -33.58 3.12 -3.89
C ASN A 279 -33.28 3.26 -5.39
N LYS A 280 -33.16 4.50 -5.87
CA LYS A 280 -32.75 4.77 -7.25
C LYS A 280 -31.38 4.13 -7.54
N PRO A 281 -31.26 3.30 -8.59
CA PRO A 281 -29.99 2.68 -8.94
C PRO A 281 -28.96 3.74 -9.35
N LYS A 282 -27.69 3.48 -9.03
CA LYS A 282 -26.55 4.37 -9.28
C LYS A 282 -25.41 3.63 -9.99
N THR A 283 -25.74 2.64 -10.80
CA THR A 283 -24.74 1.74 -11.39
C THR A 283 -23.74 2.47 -12.27
N ILE A 284 -24.14 3.54 -12.96
CA ILE A 284 -23.20 4.33 -13.76
C ILE A 284 -22.20 5.04 -12.85
N SER A 285 -22.66 5.83 -11.88
CA SER A 285 -21.74 6.61 -11.04
C SER A 285 -20.90 5.73 -10.12
N GLU A 286 -21.48 4.68 -9.53
CA GLU A 286 -20.74 3.73 -8.68
C GLU A 286 -19.58 3.07 -9.46
N PHE A 287 -19.84 2.60 -10.69
CA PHE A 287 -18.79 2.06 -11.54
C PHE A 287 -17.67 3.06 -11.83
N HIS A 288 -18.02 4.31 -12.16
CA HIS A 288 -17.03 5.32 -12.51
C HIS A 288 -16.23 5.79 -11.29
N GLU A 289 -16.81 5.81 -10.08
CA GLU A 289 -16.08 6.09 -8.84
C GLU A 289 -15.08 4.96 -8.50
N ASP A 290 -15.46 3.71 -8.68
CA ASP A 290 -14.55 2.57 -8.53
C ASP A 290 -13.42 2.63 -9.58
N LEU A 291 -13.76 3.01 -10.81
CA LEU A 291 -12.79 3.17 -11.89
C LEU A 291 -11.82 4.32 -11.60
N LEU A 292 -12.31 5.45 -11.09
CA LEU A 292 -11.47 6.58 -10.65
C LEU A 292 -10.55 6.17 -9.49
N THR A 293 -11.06 5.39 -8.55
CA THR A 293 -10.25 4.85 -7.45
C THR A 293 -9.10 3.99 -7.98
N LEU A 294 -9.37 3.13 -8.97
CA LEU A 294 -8.33 2.35 -9.64
C LEU A 294 -7.34 3.24 -10.41
N ILE A 295 -7.83 4.27 -11.11
CA ILE A 295 -7.01 5.21 -11.86
C ILE A 295 -6.06 5.98 -10.96
N ASP A 296 -6.55 6.51 -9.85
CA ASP A 296 -5.75 7.24 -8.87
C ASP A 296 -4.70 6.33 -8.22
N LEU A 297 -5.08 5.09 -7.92
CA LEU A 297 -4.15 4.09 -7.40
C LEU A 297 -3.01 3.79 -8.39
N ILE A 298 -3.34 3.60 -9.67
CA ILE A 298 -2.33 3.35 -10.72
C ILE A 298 -1.46 4.58 -10.94
N ASN A 299 -2.03 5.78 -11.10
CA ASN A 299 -1.27 7.01 -11.31
C ASN A 299 -0.36 7.31 -10.11
N GLY A 300 -0.86 7.16 -8.88
CA GLY A 300 -0.09 7.42 -7.66
C GLY A 300 1.04 6.42 -7.39
N LYS A 301 1.01 5.23 -8.00
CA LYS A 301 2.01 4.16 -7.78
C LYS A 301 2.86 3.84 -9.00
N THR A 302 2.56 4.36 -10.20
CA THR A 302 3.32 4.08 -11.43
C THR A 302 4.09 5.30 -11.92
N GLN A 303 5.23 5.08 -12.58
CA GLN A 303 5.98 6.16 -13.23
C GLN A 303 5.39 6.48 -14.61
N GLY A 304 5.47 7.75 -15.02
CA GLY A 304 5.04 8.23 -16.33
C GLY A 304 3.88 9.22 -16.24
N ASN A 305 3.32 9.59 -17.39
CA ASN A 305 2.18 10.50 -17.44
C ASN A 305 0.93 9.85 -16.85
N ASP A 306 0.12 10.68 -16.20
CA ASP A 306 -1.21 10.30 -15.71
C ASP A 306 -2.07 9.75 -16.85
N MET A 307 -2.93 8.79 -16.51
CA MET A 307 -3.94 8.32 -17.44
C MET A 307 -4.91 9.44 -17.79
N VAL A 308 -5.06 9.69 -19.08
CA VAL A 308 -5.90 10.74 -19.64
C VAL A 308 -6.80 10.18 -20.73
N MET A 309 -7.97 10.77 -20.90
CA MET A 309 -8.86 10.50 -22.02
C MET A 309 -8.52 11.44 -23.18
N ARG A 310 -8.42 10.90 -24.39
CA ARG A 310 -8.15 11.67 -25.62
C ARG A 310 -9.39 11.67 -26.49
N ILE A 311 -9.87 12.86 -26.82
CA ILE A 311 -11.14 13.08 -27.49
C ILE A 311 -10.87 13.78 -28.81
N ASP A 312 -11.23 13.15 -29.93
CA ASP A 312 -11.03 13.70 -31.29
C ASP A 312 -12.07 14.78 -31.60
N LEU A 313 -11.60 15.89 -32.16
CA LEU A 313 -12.37 17.11 -32.43
C LEU A 313 -12.59 17.34 -33.95
N ARG A 314 -12.07 16.50 -34.85
CA ARG A 314 -11.90 16.84 -36.28
C ARG A 314 -13.12 16.68 -37.23
N LYS A 315 -14.37 16.57 -36.77
CA LYS A 315 -15.51 16.39 -37.70
C LYS A 315 -16.71 17.31 -37.45
N GLY A 316 -17.05 18.09 -38.48
CA GLY A 316 -18.35 18.74 -38.63
C GLY A 316 -19.40 17.81 -39.26
N VAL A 317 -20.67 18.18 -39.07
CA VAL A 317 -21.93 17.68 -39.67
C VAL A 317 -22.79 16.78 -38.77
N THR A 318 -23.82 17.45 -38.20
CA THR A 318 -25.13 16.99 -37.71
C THR A 318 -25.19 15.79 -36.76
N ALA A 319 -25.57 16.10 -35.53
CA ALA A 319 -25.60 15.21 -34.39
C ALA A 319 -26.40 13.91 -34.55
N PRO A 320 -25.71 12.75 -34.48
CA PRO A 320 -26.39 11.53 -34.08
C PRO A 320 -26.47 11.48 -32.53
N PRO A 321 -27.42 10.74 -31.94
CA PRO A 321 -27.63 10.69 -30.49
C PRO A 321 -26.40 10.13 -29.75
N VAL A 322 -26.24 10.47 -28.47
CA VAL A 322 -25.19 9.87 -27.61
C VAL A 322 -25.26 8.34 -27.75
N GLY A 323 -24.11 7.67 -27.85
CA GLY A 323 -24.07 6.21 -28.11
C GLY A 323 -24.25 5.82 -29.58
N SER A 324 -23.92 6.70 -30.51
CA SER A 324 -23.63 6.37 -31.90
C SER A 324 -22.22 6.86 -32.15
N ALA A 325 -21.27 5.95 -32.34
CA ALA A 325 -19.87 6.33 -32.34
C ALA A 325 -19.55 7.31 -33.47
N ILE A 326 -19.41 8.58 -33.09
CA ILE A 326 -18.49 9.64 -33.54
C ILE A 326 -18.71 10.78 -32.51
N GLY A 327 -17.67 11.13 -31.76
CA GLY A 327 -17.71 12.29 -30.86
C GLY A 327 -17.93 13.58 -31.65
N GLU A 328 -18.89 14.40 -31.23
CA GLU A 328 -19.12 15.74 -31.79
C GLU A 328 -18.91 16.81 -30.72
N ILE A 329 -18.38 17.94 -31.17
CA ILE A 329 -18.17 19.16 -30.39
C ILE A 329 -19.41 20.03 -30.51
N ILE A 330 -19.90 20.52 -29.39
CA ILE A 330 -20.79 21.68 -29.39
C ILE A 330 -19.98 22.89 -28.94
N SER A 331 -19.66 23.79 -29.88
CA SER A 331 -19.09 25.10 -29.56
C SER A 331 -20.21 26.07 -29.19
N PHE A 332 -20.13 26.71 -28.02
CA PHE A 332 -20.93 27.88 -27.69
C PHE A 332 -20.01 29.09 -27.47
N GLY A 333 -20.03 30.04 -28.40
CA GLY A 333 -19.30 31.31 -28.35
C GLY A 333 -19.27 31.99 -29.72
N PRO A 334 -19.32 33.34 -29.81
CA PRO A 334 -19.30 34.03 -31.10
C PRO A 334 -17.95 33.83 -31.80
N ALA A 335 -18.01 33.73 -33.13
CA ALA A 335 -16.93 33.44 -34.06
C ALA A 335 -15.72 34.38 -33.98
#